data_AF-A0A6H1Z930-F1
#
_entry.id   AF-A0A6H1Z930-F1
#
_cell.length_a   1.000
_cell.length_b   1.000
_cell.length_c   1.000
_cell.angle_alpha   90.00
_cell.angle_beta   90.00
_cell.angle_gamma   90.00
#
_symmetry.space_group_name_H-M   'P 1'
#
loop_
_entity.id
_entity.type
_entity.pdbx_description
1 polymer ?
#
loop_
_entity_poly.entity_id
_entity_poly.type
_entity_poly.pdbx_seq_one_letter_code
_entity_poly.pdbx_strand_id
1 'polypeptide(L)' 'MKNPKYEEFLDDMSKKLFGRSRNDGVCVTCGSNKIESDDFRDDLSRKEYNISGMCQKCQDEVFGI' A
#
# COMPACT_ATOMS: atom_id res chain seq x y z
N MET A 1 -13.07 -6.74 11.80
CA MET A 1 -13.46 -6.20 10.48
C MET A 1 -13.24 -4.69 10.51
N LYS A 2 -12.59 -4.11 9.49
CA LYS A 2 -12.44 -2.65 9.40
C LYS A 2 -13.77 -2.01 9.02
N ASN A 3 -14.04 -0.78 9.48
CA ASN A 3 -15.30 -0.10 9.18
C ASN A 3 -15.34 0.26 7.68
N PRO A 4 -16.41 -0.10 6.94
CA PRO A 4 -16.51 0.18 5.50
C PRO A 4 -16.27 1.64 5.12
N LYS A 5 -16.71 2.59 5.96
CA LYS A 5 -16.53 4.02 5.71
C LYS A 5 -15.07 4.45 5.74
N TYR A 6 -14.25 3.80 6.59
CA TYR A 6 -12.81 4.10 6.63
C TYR A 6 -12.10 3.52 5.42
N GLU A 7 -12.48 2.33 4.95
CA GLU A 7 -11.91 1.76 3.73
C GLU A 7 -12.22 2.61 2.50
N GLU A 8 -13.48 3.04 2.35
CA GLU A 8 -13.90 3.93 1.27
C GLU A 8 -13.14 5.27 1.31
N PHE A 9 -13.03 5.88 2.50
CA PHE A 9 -12.28 7.13 2.67
C PHE A 9 -10.80 6.97 2.30
N LEU A 10 -10.16 5.88 2.74
CA LEU A 10 -8.76 5.62 2.42
C LEU A 10 -8.56 5.40 0.91
N ASP A 11 -9.46 4.69 0.25
CA ASP A 11 -9.40 4.46 -1.19
C ASP A 11 -9.57 5.76 -1.99
N ASP A 12 -10.55 6.59 -1.61
CA ASP A 12 -10.75 7.90 -2.22
C ASP A 12 -9.54 8.83 -2.04
N MET A 13 -8.91 8.80 -0.87
CA MET A 13 -7.69 9.56 -0.63
C MET A 13 -6.53 9.05 -1.50
N SER A 14 -6.35 7.74 -1.63
CA SER A 14 -5.31 7.18 -2.51
C SER A 14 -5.53 7.55 -3.97
N LYS A 15 -6.77 7.52 -4.47
CA LYS A 15 -7.10 7.99 -5.82
C LYS A 15 -6.77 9.46 -6.01
N LYS A 16 -7.11 10.31 -5.03
CA LYS A 16 -6.84 11.76 -5.09
C LYS A 16 -5.36 12.10 -5.04
N LEU A 17 -4.58 11.40 -4.21
CA LEU A 17 -3.16 11.70 -3.98
C LEU A 17 -2.25 11.05 -5.02
N PHE A 18 -2.56 9.83 -5.44
CA PHE A 18 -1.66 9.03 -6.28
C PHE A 18 -2.27 8.58 -7.61
N GLY A 19 -3.56 8.87 -7.85
CA GLY A 19 -4.26 8.47 -9.07
C GLY A 19 -4.56 6.97 -9.16
N ARG A 20 -4.40 6.21 -8.06
CA ARG A 20 -4.57 4.75 -8.02
C ARG A 20 -5.43 4.32 -6.84
N SER A 21 -6.22 3.26 -7.02
CA SER A 21 -6.96 2.65 -5.92
C SER A 21 -6.04 1.78 -5.08
N ARG A 22 -6.33 1.70 -3.78
CA ARG A 22 -5.69 0.73 -2.87
C ARG A 22 -6.06 -0.72 -3.22
N ASN A 23 -7.16 -0.89 -3.96
CA ASN A 23 -7.75 -2.18 -4.28
C ASN A 23 -7.28 -2.74 -5.63
N ASP A 24 -6.47 -1.99 -6.39
CA ASP A 24 -6.01 -2.37 -7.72
C ASP A 24 -4.96 -3.50 -7.71
N GLY A 25 -4.49 -3.93 -6.54
CA GLY A 25 -3.42 -4.92 -6.44
C GLY A 25 -2.06 -4.39 -6.92
N VAL A 26 -1.84 -3.07 -6.78
CA VAL A 26 -0.57 -2.42 -7.12
C VAL A 26 -0.18 -1.43 -6.03
N CYS A 27 1.10 -1.08 -5.96
CA CYS A 27 1.57 -0.01 -5.10
C CYS A 27 0.90 1.32 -5.48
N VAL A 28 0.27 1.99 -4.51
CA VAL A 28 -0.40 3.28 -4.76
C VAL A 28 0.60 4.35 -5.23
N THR A 29 1.82 4.35 -4.69
CA THR A 29 2.86 5.33 -4.98
C THR A 29 3.48 5.14 -6.37
N CYS A 30 4.02 3.95 -6.67
CA CYS A 30 4.79 3.71 -7.90
C CYS A 30 4.08 2.86 -8.96
N GLY A 31 2.95 2.22 -8.64
CA GLY A 31 2.20 1.35 -9.56
C GLY A 31 2.81 -0.04 -9.78
N SER A 32 3.84 -0.43 -9.03
CA SER A 32 4.42 -1.77 -9.09
C SER A 32 3.41 -2.85 -8.66
N ASN A 33 3.40 -3.97 -9.36
CA ASN A 33 2.64 -5.18 -8.99
C ASN A 33 3.43 -6.14 -8.08
N LYS A 34 4.65 -5.76 -7.66
CA LYS A 34 5.44 -6.47 -6.65
C LYS A 34 4.84 -6.28 -5.25
N ILE A 35 3.77 -7.01 -4.97
CA ILE A 35 2.99 -6.96 -3.73
C ILE A 35 2.69 -8.37 -3.20
N GLU A 36 3.34 -9.39 -3.74
CA GLU A 36 3.21 -10.77 -3.25
C GLU A 36 3.99 -10.93 -1.95
N SER A 37 3.71 -11.99 -1.20
CA SER A 37 4.32 -12.19 0.13
C SER A 37 5.85 -12.22 0.06
N ASP A 38 6.43 -12.77 -1.00
CA ASP A 38 7.88 -12.89 -1.21
C ASP A 38 8.53 -11.58 -1.73
N ASP A 39 7.73 -10.57 -2.10
CA ASP A 39 8.23 -9.25 -2.49
C ASP A 39 8.55 -8.34 -1.28
N PHE A 40 8.15 -8.76 -0.08
CA PHE A 40 8.44 -8.05 1.17
C PHE A 40 9.63 -8.68 1.89
N ARG A 41 10.45 -7.85 2.54
CA ARG A 41 11.62 -8.33 3.28
C ARG A 41 11.24 -9.15 4.51
N ASP A 42 10.10 -8.81 5.12
CA ASP A 42 9.62 -9.43 6.33
C ASP A 42 8.08 -9.28 6.48
N ASP A 43 7.54 -9.99 7.47
CA ASP A 43 6.13 -9.97 7.82
C ASP A 43 5.61 -8.60 8.27
N LEU A 44 6.49 -7.75 8.82
CA LEU A 44 6.13 -6.42 9.27
C LEU A 44 5.89 -5.52 8.06
N SER A 45 6.80 -5.49 7.09
CA SER A 45 6.63 -4.73 5.84
C SER A 45 5.39 -5.17 5.04
N ARG A 46 5.06 -6.47 5.06
CA ARG A 46 3.79 -6.95 4.49
C ARG A 46 2.57 -6.40 5.24
N LYS A 47 2.61 -6.32 6.58
CA LYS A 47 1.52 -5.71 7.36
C LYS A 47 1.43 -4.20 7.10
N GLU A 48 2.56 -3.52 6.97
CA GLU A 48 2.63 -2.08 6.66
C GLU A 48 2.10 -1.76 5.26
N TYR A 49 2.24 -2.67 4.29
CA TYR A 49 1.57 -2.56 2.99
C TYR A 49 0.04 -2.47 3.14
N ASN A 50 -0.57 -3.25 4.04
CA ASN A 50 -2.01 -3.21 4.27
C ASN A 50 -2.50 -1.89 4.89
N ILE A 51 -1.58 -1.08 5.41
CA ILE A 51 -1.85 0.25 5.96
C ILE A 51 -1.63 1.29 4.87
N SER A 52 -0.43 1.29 4.28
CA SER A 52 0.07 2.34 3.40
C SER A 52 -0.26 2.16 1.91
N GLY A 53 -0.45 0.93 1.45
CA GLY A 53 -0.51 0.59 0.03
C GLY A 53 0.84 0.69 -0.70
N MET A 54 1.97 0.72 0.02
CA MET A 54 3.30 0.88 -0.59
C MET A 54 4.04 -0.47 -0.72
N CYS A 55 4.60 -0.76 -1.89
CA CYS A 55 5.50 -1.91 -2.04
C CYS A 55 6.76 -1.73 -1.19
N GLN A 56 7.50 -2.81 -0.94
CA GLN A 56 8.73 -2.81 -0.13
C GLN A 56 9.68 -1.66 -0.51
N LYS A 57 9.99 -1.51 -1.80
CA LYS A 57 10.90 -0.46 -2.29
C LYS A 57 10.44 0.95 -1.89
N CYS A 58 9.14 1.26 -2.05
CA CYS A 58 8.61 2.57 -1.66
C CYS A 58 8.55 2.75 -0.15
N GLN A 59 8.31 1.67 0.60
CA GLN A 59 8.42 1.73 2.07
C GLN A 59 9.86 2.06 2.48
N ASP A 60 10.86 1.42 1.87
CA ASP A 60 12.28 1.65 2.16
C ASP A 60 12.70 3.10 1.80
N GLU A 61 12.19 3.65 0.70
CA GLU A 61 12.46 5.04 0.30
C GLU A 61 11.86 6.07 1.27
N VAL A 62 10.70 5.79 1.87
CA VAL A 62 10.00 6.72 2.78
C VAL A 62 10.45 6.56 4.23
N PHE A 63 10.66 5.32 4.68
CA PHE A 63 10.86 4.97 6.09
C PHE A 63 12.24 4.41 6.39
N GLY A 64 13.12 4.26 5.39
CA GLY A 64 14.41 3.57 5.46
C GLY A 64 15.10 3.61 6.82
N ILE A 65 14.86 2.54 7.59
CA ILE A 65 15.63 2.06 8.74
C ILE A 65 16.29 0.77 8.29
#